data_AF-A0A5J4Q8I1-F1
#
_entry.id   AF-A0A5J4Q8I1-F1
#
_cell.length_a   1.000
_cell.length_b   1.000
_cell.length_c   1.000
_cell.angle_alpha   90.00
_cell.angle_beta   90.00
_cell.angle_gamma   90.00
#
_symmetry.space_group_name_H-M   'P 1'
#
loop_
_entity.id
_entity.type
_entity.pdbx_description
1 polymer ?
#
loop_
_entity_poly.entity_id
_entity_poly.type
_entity_poly.pdbx_seq_one_letter_code
_entity_poly.pdbx_strand_id
1 'polypeptide(L)'
;EFSKVQAPGAYVIELTGVGQSYPFEIKESLLRPLAVAAVKAFYYQRASMPIEEKYAGKWNRPAGHPDTNVMIHPNASSPNRPAGTVISSPKGWYDAGDYNKYIVNSAYSIGLMLALAEDAPEYIKTLRVNIPESDNETPDLLDEIYYNLDWMLTMQDPEDGGVYHKLTTPNFEDFIKPTDCHQQRYVVYKSVTAALDFAASMAQAARVYAPYKTDYQGFPEKAIKASRQSIRLGGEASRRILSTGKTKRTIQAGSKDGYVWRRICG
;
A
#
# COMPACT_ATOMS: atom_id res chain seq x y z
N GLU A 1 31.15 -24.33 3.63
CA GLU A 1 30.64 -23.68 4.85
C GLU A 1 31.79 -22.84 5.40
N PHE A 2 31.58 -21.54 5.63
CA PHE A 2 32.64 -20.59 6.03
C PHE A 2 32.16 -19.59 7.10
N SER A 3 31.12 -19.92 7.87
CA SER A 3 30.52 -19.04 8.90
C SER A 3 31.45 -18.74 10.08
N LYS A 4 32.60 -19.41 10.17
CA LYS A 4 33.68 -19.09 11.12
C LYS A 4 34.47 -17.84 10.72
N VAL A 5 34.41 -17.42 9.45
CA VAL A 5 35.01 -16.16 9.00
C VAL A 5 34.05 -15.04 9.36
N GLN A 6 34.42 -14.25 10.37
CA GLN A 6 33.56 -13.18 10.91
C GLN A 6 34.22 -11.79 10.88
N ALA A 7 35.52 -11.72 10.59
CA ALA A 7 36.23 -10.46 10.49
C ALA A 7 35.60 -9.60 9.37
N PRO A 8 35.31 -8.31 9.62
CA PRO A 8 34.81 -7.45 8.57
C PRO A 8 35.85 -7.23 7.46
N GLY A 9 35.42 -7.25 6.20
CA GLY A 9 36.30 -7.10 5.05
C GLY A 9 35.67 -7.51 3.73
N ALA A 10 36.43 -7.34 2.65
CA ALA A 10 36.10 -7.85 1.33
C ALA A 10 36.78 -9.21 1.12
N TYR A 11 36.01 -10.17 0.61
CA TYR A 11 36.40 -11.57 0.47
C TYR A 11 36.06 -12.09 -0.92
N VAL A 12 36.71 -13.18 -1.27
CA VAL A 12 36.44 -14.02 -2.44
C VAL A 12 36.54 -15.47 -1.97
N ILE A 13 35.72 -16.34 -2.54
CA ILE A 13 35.87 -17.79 -2.35
C ILE A 13 36.72 -18.29 -3.51
N GLU A 14 37.88 -18.85 -3.21
CA GLU A 14 38.73 -19.52 -4.18
C GLU A 14 38.61 -21.04 -4.00
N LEU A 15 38.27 -21.73 -5.09
CA LEU A 15 38.20 -23.19 -5.16
C LEU A 15 39.27 -23.66 -6.13
N THR A 16 40.30 -24.35 -5.60
CA THR A 16 41.42 -24.86 -6.38
C THR A 16 40.93 -25.71 -7.56
N GLY A 17 41.35 -25.36 -8.77
CA GLY A 17 40.96 -26.07 -10.01
C GLY A 17 39.56 -25.77 -10.53
N VAL A 18 38.78 -24.92 -9.85
CA VAL A 18 37.43 -24.51 -10.28
C VAL A 18 37.40 -23.02 -10.63
N GLY A 19 37.91 -22.17 -9.74
CA GLY A 19 37.95 -20.73 -9.95
C GLY A 19 37.58 -19.93 -8.71
N GLN A 20 37.26 -18.65 -8.93
CA GLN A 20 37.01 -17.66 -7.88
C GLN A 20 35.57 -17.13 -7.96
N SER A 21 34.95 -16.88 -6.81
CA SER A 21 33.66 -16.18 -6.76
C SER A 21 33.79 -14.69 -7.10
N TYR A 22 32.66 -14.03 -7.33
CA TYR A 22 32.62 -12.57 -7.21
C TYR A 22 33.00 -12.12 -5.80
N PRO A 23 33.57 -10.91 -5.65
CA PRO A 23 33.87 -10.36 -4.34
C PRO A 23 32.59 -10.13 -3.53
N PHE A 24 32.65 -10.37 -2.23
CA PHE A 24 31.57 -10.10 -1.28
C PHE A 24 32.11 -9.50 0.01
N GLU A 25 31.24 -8.84 0.76
CA GLU A 25 31.63 -8.16 2.00
C GLU A 25 31.07 -8.89 3.22
N ILE A 26 31.86 -8.93 4.29
CA ILE A 26 31.39 -9.18 5.65
C ILE A 26 31.45 -7.85 6.37
N LYS A 27 30.31 -7.34 6.83
CA LYS A 27 30.22 -6.11 7.61
C LYS A 27 28.91 -6.04 8.38
N GLU A 28 28.89 -5.27 9.45
CA GLU A 28 27.64 -4.91 10.12
C GLU A 28 26.73 -4.10 9.19
N SER A 29 25.41 -4.22 9.39
CA SER A 29 24.40 -3.47 8.62
C SER A 29 24.52 -3.61 7.10
N LEU A 30 25.10 -4.72 6.61
CA LEU A 30 25.28 -5.00 5.17
C LEU A 30 24.01 -4.78 4.35
N LEU A 31 22.85 -5.15 4.91
CA LEU A 31 21.54 -5.06 4.25
C LEU A 31 20.82 -3.72 4.49
N ARG A 32 21.37 -2.79 5.25
CA ARG A 32 20.73 -1.49 5.52
C ARG A 32 20.48 -0.68 4.24
N PRO A 33 21.41 -0.57 3.28
CA PRO A 33 21.14 0.11 2.00
C PRO A 33 20.01 -0.56 1.20
N LEU A 34 19.92 -1.89 1.26
CA LEU A 34 18.82 -2.63 0.62
C LEU A 34 17.47 -2.28 1.26
N ALA A 35 17.39 -2.26 2.59
CA ALA A 35 16.17 -1.89 3.30
C ALA A 35 15.73 -0.45 2.98
N VAL A 36 16.69 0.50 2.96
CA VAL A 36 16.45 1.90 2.56
C VAL A 36 15.90 1.96 1.14
N ALA A 37 16.55 1.28 0.18
CA ALA A 37 16.11 1.27 -1.21
C ALA A 37 14.73 0.62 -1.39
N ALA A 38 14.44 -0.46 -0.66
CA ALA A 38 13.16 -1.17 -0.75
C ALA A 38 11.99 -0.30 -0.28
N VAL A 39 12.15 0.43 0.83
CA VAL A 39 11.11 1.38 1.29
C VAL A 39 11.04 2.59 0.35
N LYS A 40 12.18 3.11 -0.10
CA LYS A 40 12.26 4.24 -1.04
C LYS A 40 11.58 3.93 -2.39
N ALA A 41 11.47 2.66 -2.78
CA ALA A 41 10.74 2.27 -3.99
C ALA A 41 9.26 2.71 -3.95
N PHE A 42 8.60 2.67 -2.80
CA PHE A 42 7.21 3.13 -2.65
C PHE A 42 7.05 4.63 -2.91
N TYR A 43 8.01 5.44 -2.47
CA TYR A 43 8.03 6.88 -2.79
C TYR A 43 8.03 7.12 -4.31
N TYR A 44 8.84 6.36 -5.06
CA TYR A 44 8.85 6.48 -6.52
C TYR A 44 7.51 6.06 -7.15
N GLN A 45 6.74 5.19 -6.49
CA GLN A 45 5.42 4.75 -6.93
C GLN A 45 4.29 5.72 -6.55
N ARG A 46 4.52 6.78 -5.77
CA ARG A 46 3.45 7.73 -5.41
C ARG A 46 2.78 8.37 -6.64
N ALA A 47 1.46 8.29 -6.69
CA ALA A 47 0.60 8.98 -7.64
C ALA A 47 0.17 10.35 -7.08
N SER A 48 -0.33 11.24 -7.94
CA SER A 48 -0.94 12.53 -7.55
C SER A 48 -0.02 13.58 -6.92
N MET A 49 1.31 13.40 -6.95
CA MET A 49 2.28 14.41 -6.51
C MET A 49 3.52 14.43 -7.41
N PRO A 50 4.26 15.54 -7.48
CA PRO A 50 5.57 15.54 -8.12
C PRO A 50 6.54 14.66 -7.34
N ILE A 51 7.43 13.98 -8.06
CA ILE A 51 8.56 13.26 -7.48
C ILE A 51 9.79 14.13 -7.71
N GLU A 52 10.11 14.93 -6.71
CA GLU A 52 11.08 16.02 -6.82
C GLU A 52 12.53 15.53 -6.80
N GLU A 53 13.41 16.21 -7.54
CA GLU A 53 14.84 15.88 -7.65
C GLU A 53 15.55 15.82 -6.30
N LYS A 54 15.19 16.68 -5.34
CA LYS A 54 15.74 16.66 -3.96
C LYS A 54 15.66 15.28 -3.31
N TYR A 55 14.59 14.53 -3.59
CA TYR A 55 14.33 13.22 -2.98
C TYR A 55 14.56 12.05 -3.95
N ALA A 56 14.50 12.30 -5.25
CA ALA A 56 14.47 11.30 -6.32
C ALA A 56 15.75 11.25 -7.16
N GLY A 57 16.61 12.26 -7.06
CA GLY A 57 17.77 12.46 -7.93
C GLY A 57 17.36 12.40 -9.41
N LYS A 58 18.09 11.59 -10.19
CA LYS A 58 17.87 11.44 -11.63
C LYS A 58 16.54 10.80 -12.03
N TRP A 59 15.80 10.20 -11.10
CA TRP A 59 14.50 9.56 -11.35
C TRP A 59 13.31 10.47 -10.96
N ASN A 60 13.54 11.79 -10.92
CA ASN A 60 12.49 12.77 -10.70
C ASN A 60 11.48 12.79 -11.86
N ARG A 61 10.25 13.20 -11.55
CA ARG A 61 9.20 13.42 -12.56
C ARG A 61 8.15 14.42 -12.09
N PRO A 62 7.42 15.08 -13.01
CA PRO A 62 6.23 15.84 -12.68
C PRO A 62 5.13 14.97 -12.04
N ALA A 63 4.14 15.62 -11.44
CA ALA A 63 2.94 14.95 -10.94
C ALA A 63 2.18 14.26 -12.08
N GLY A 64 1.73 13.03 -11.85
CA GLY A 64 0.86 12.29 -12.76
C GLY A 64 -0.35 11.74 -12.01
N HIS A 65 -1.46 11.55 -12.71
CA HIS A 65 -2.72 11.08 -12.15
C HIS A 65 -3.13 11.82 -10.87
N PRO A 66 -3.58 13.09 -10.97
CA PRO A 66 -4.07 13.81 -9.80
C PRO A 66 -5.26 13.12 -9.14
N ASP A 67 -6.00 12.29 -9.89
CA ASP A 67 -7.16 11.52 -9.44
C ASP A 67 -8.23 12.38 -8.75
N THR A 68 -8.36 13.64 -9.17
CA THR A 68 -9.41 14.58 -8.75
C THR A 68 -10.69 14.48 -9.58
N ASN A 69 -10.63 13.77 -10.71
CA ASN A 69 -11.76 13.52 -11.62
C ASN A 69 -11.88 12.01 -11.92
N VAL A 70 -12.33 11.25 -10.92
CA VAL A 70 -12.51 9.79 -11.02
C VAL A 70 -13.99 9.46 -11.09
N MET A 71 -14.41 8.66 -12.06
CA MET A 71 -15.82 8.36 -12.25
C MET A 71 -16.24 7.07 -11.52
N ILE A 72 -17.45 7.05 -10.97
CA ILE A 72 -18.10 5.81 -10.55
C ILE A 72 -18.44 4.99 -11.79
N HIS A 73 -17.81 3.84 -11.97
CA HIS A 73 -18.16 2.92 -13.05
C HIS A 73 -19.58 2.35 -12.85
N PRO A 74 -20.34 1.98 -13.91
CA PRO A 74 -21.68 1.39 -13.75
C PRO A 74 -21.77 0.22 -12.78
N ASN A 75 -20.74 -0.64 -12.71
CA ASN A 75 -20.69 -1.76 -11.76
C ASN A 75 -20.37 -1.37 -10.29
N ALA A 76 -20.08 -0.09 -10.04
CA ALA A 76 -19.79 0.49 -8.73
C ALA A 76 -20.92 1.41 -8.25
N SER A 77 -21.97 1.60 -9.06
CA SER A 77 -23.09 2.48 -8.80
C SER A 77 -23.80 2.12 -7.50
N SER A 78 -24.17 3.14 -6.73
CA SER A 78 -25.08 3.05 -5.58
C SER A 78 -26.20 4.10 -5.72
N PRO A 79 -27.30 4.02 -4.93
CA PRO A 79 -28.38 5.02 -5.02
C PRO A 79 -27.91 6.47 -4.87
N ASN A 80 -26.93 6.71 -4.00
CA ASN A 80 -26.39 8.06 -3.72
C ASN A 80 -25.18 8.41 -4.60
N ARG A 81 -24.63 7.44 -5.34
CA ARG A 81 -23.51 7.59 -6.26
C ARG A 81 -23.79 6.83 -7.55
N PRO A 82 -24.68 7.37 -8.42
CA PRO A 82 -24.99 6.73 -9.69
C PRO A 82 -23.75 6.62 -10.60
N ALA A 83 -23.84 5.77 -11.60
CA ALA A 83 -22.82 5.65 -12.63
C ALA A 83 -22.48 7.03 -13.25
N GLY A 84 -21.20 7.33 -13.38
CA GLY A 84 -20.71 8.60 -13.91
C GLY A 84 -20.60 9.73 -12.89
N THR A 85 -21.03 9.55 -11.63
CA THR A 85 -20.69 10.48 -10.55
C THR A 85 -19.18 10.65 -10.48
N VAL A 86 -18.71 11.90 -10.39
CA VAL A 86 -17.29 12.23 -10.24
C VAL A 86 -16.95 12.32 -8.77
N ILE A 87 -15.86 11.66 -8.37
CA ILE A 87 -15.26 11.70 -7.04
C ILE A 87 -13.78 12.05 -7.12
N SER A 88 -13.22 12.46 -5.99
CA SER A 88 -11.78 12.69 -5.81
C SER A 88 -11.17 11.56 -4.99
N SER A 89 -10.08 10.97 -5.49
CA SER A 89 -9.35 9.86 -4.87
C SER A 89 -7.82 9.97 -5.11
N PRO A 90 -7.19 11.08 -4.70
CA PRO A 90 -5.76 11.34 -4.91
C PRO A 90 -4.87 10.47 -4.02
N LYS A 91 -3.55 10.62 -4.19
CA LYS A 91 -2.47 9.93 -3.46
C LYS A 91 -2.43 8.43 -3.80
N GLY A 92 -1.78 7.65 -2.93
CA GLY A 92 -1.59 6.22 -3.11
C GLY A 92 -0.45 5.89 -4.06
N TRP A 93 -0.17 4.59 -4.17
CA TRP A 93 0.88 4.08 -5.03
C TRP A 93 0.31 3.49 -6.31
N TYR A 94 1.05 3.65 -7.40
CA TYR A 94 0.92 2.76 -8.55
C TYR A 94 1.31 1.33 -8.12
N ASP A 95 0.46 0.37 -8.47
CA ASP A 95 0.52 -1.00 -7.93
C ASP A 95 1.77 -1.76 -8.37
N ALA A 96 2.12 -1.60 -9.65
CA ALA A 96 3.20 -2.33 -10.28
C ALA A 96 3.77 -1.56 -11.47
N GLY A 97 3.94 -2.25 -12.60
CA GLY A 97 4.34 -1.64 -13.87
C GLY A 97 3.22 -0.85 -14.56
N ASP A 98 1.96 -0.99 -14.10
CA ASP A 98 0.83 -0.18 -14.54
C ASP A 98 0.53 0.96 -13.56
N TYR A 99 -0.26 1.93 -14.01
CA TYR A 99 -0.61 3.12 -13.21
C TYR A 99 -1.92 2.99 -12.43
N ASN A 100 -2.49 1.81 -12.27
CA ASN A 100 -3.72 1.63 -11.49
C ASN A 100 -3.41 1.42 -10.00
N LYS A 101 -4.43 1.56 -9.14
CA LYS A 101 -4.32 1.46 -7.68
C LYS A 101 -5.33 0.45 -7.14
N TYR A 102 -4.91 -0.54 -6.34
CA TYR A 102 -5.75 -1.68 -5.95
C TYR A 102 -5.80 -1.85 -4.44
N ILE A 103 -7.01 -1.87 -3.87
CA ILE A 103 -7.18 -1.90 -2.41
C ILE A 103 -6.63 -3.18 -1.79
N VAL A 104 -6.92 -4.33 -2.41
CA VAL A 104 -6.52 -5.64 -1.87
C VAL A 104 -4.99 -5.73 -1.76
N ASN A 105 -4.28 -5.45 -2.86
CA ASN A 105 -2.83 -5.54 -2.88
C ASN A 105 -2.20 -4.49 -1.95
N SER A 106 -2.66 -3.24 -2.00
CA SER A 106 -2.11 -2.18 -1.16
C SER A 106 -2.34 -2.42 0.33
N ALA A 107 -3.53 -2.89 0.72
CA ALA A 107 -3.86 -3.21 2.10
C ALA A 107 -3.00 -4.35 2.64
N TYR A 108 -2.75 -5.38 1.82
CA TYR A 108 -1.84 -6.46 2.16
C TYR A 108 -0.40 -5.96 2.34
N SER A 109 0.12 -5.18 1.39
CA SER A 109 1.47 -4.61 1.48
C SER A 109 1.63 -3.74 2.74
N ILE A 110 0.64 -2.91 3.05
CA ILE A 110 0.61 -2.11 4.27
C ILE A 110 0.58 -2.99 5.51
N GLY A 111 -0.25 -4.04 5.55
CA GLY A 111 -0.34 -4.93 6.71
C GLY A 111 0.99 -5.60 7.04
N LEU A 112 1.73 -6.01 6.01
CA LEU A 112 3.08 -6.58 6.17
C LEU A 112 4.08 -5.54 6.71
N MET A 113 4.07 -4.32 6.18
CA MET A 113 4.99 -3.27 6.64
C MET A 113 4.63 -2.73 8.03
N LEU A 114 3.35 -2.68 8.39
CA LEU A 114 2.90 -2.34 9.74
C LEU A 114 3.25 -3.44 10.74
N ALA A 115 3.20 -4.71 10.35
CA ALA A 115 3.67 -5.81 11.19
C ALA A 115 5.17 -5.64 11.51
N LEU A 116 5.99 -5.25 10.52
CA LEU A 116 7.39 -4.91 10.77
C LEU A 116 7.55 -3.73 11.74
N ALA A 117 6.69 -2.72 11.67
CA ALA A 117 6.70 -1.61 12.61
C ALA A 117 6.31 -2.01 14.04
N GLU A 118 5.44 -3.00 14.20
CA GLU A 118 5.07 -3.59 15.49
C GLU A 118 6.19 -4.51 16.02
N ASP A 119 6.83 -5.31 15.17
CA ASP A 119 7.85 -6.30 15.54
C ASP A 119 9.24 -5.68 15.79
N ALA A 120 9.59 -4.62 15.06
CA ALA A 120 10.91 -3.98 15.12
C ALA A 120 10.84 -2.45 15.23
N PRO A 121 10.10 -1.88 16.21
CA PRO A 121 9.84 -0.44 16.30
C PRO A 121 11.11 0.39 16.43
N GLU A 122 12.11 -0.09 17.18
CA GLU A 122 13.38 0.63 17.36
C GLU A 122 14.19 0.69 16.07
N TYR A 123 14.19 -0.37 15.26
CA TYR A 123 14.84 -0.34 13.94
C TYR A 123 14.13 0.63 13.00
N ILE A 124 12.79 0.58 12.95
CA ILE A 124 11.99 1.47 12.10
C ILE A 124 12.22 2.94 12.44
N LYS A 125 12.33 3.31 13.72
CA LYS A 125 12.69 4.68 14.14
C LYS A 125 14.03 5.15 13.57
N THR A 126 14.99 4.26 13.33
CA THR A 126 16.29 4.61 12.71
C THR A 126 16.25 4.67 11.18
N LEU A 127 15.21 4.13 10.54
CA LEU A 127 15.16 4.03 9.09
C LEU A 127 14.80 5.42 8.52
N ARG A 128 15.71 5.98 7.74
CA ARG A 128 15.53 7.24 7.00
C ARG A 128 15.80 6.96 5.53
N VAL A 129 14.88 7.38 4.67
CA VAL A 129 14.88 7.08 3.23
C VAL A 129 14.85 8.33 2.34
N ASN A 130 15.00 9.52 2.93
CA ASN A 130 15.07 10.80 2.23
C ASN A 130 13.83 11.07 1.37
N ILE A 131 12.67 11.16 1.99
CA ILE A 131 11.36 11.50 1.40
C ILE A 131 10.91 12.89 1.91
N PRO A 132 9.87 13.50 1.32
CA PRO A 132 9.38 14.81 1.76
C PRO A 132 9.13 14.92 3.25
N GLU A 133 8.71 13.82 3.88
CA GLU A 133 8.38 13.74 5.29
C GLU A 133 9.58 13.48 6.22
N SER A 134 10.80 13.21 5.71
CA SER A 134 11.95 12.78 6.52
C SER A 134 12.44 13.78 7.59
N ASP A 135 11.96 15.02 7.54
CA ASP A 135 12.28 16.08 8.51
C ASP A 135 11.24 16.16 9.67
N ASN A 136 10.21 15.31 9.67
CA ASN A 136 9.17 15.26 10.72
C ASN A 136 9.55 14.32 11.90
N GLU A 137 8.62 14.12 12.84
CA GLU A 137 8.83 13.30 14.05
C GLU A 137 8.47 11.82 13.83
N THR A 138 7.90 11.47 12.69
CA THR A 138 7.42 10.13 12.37
C THR A 138 8.51 9.34 11.62
N PRO A 139 8.63 8.01 11.84
CA PRO A 139 9.53 7.20 11.02
C PRO A 139 9.08 7.17 9.56
N ASP A 140 10.00 7.40 8.62
CA ASP A 140 9.72 7.47 7.18
C ASP A 140 8.93 6.27 6.61
N LEU A 141 9.08 5.06 7.18
CA LEU A 141 8.27 3.91 6.77
C LEU A 141 6.77 4.17 7.01
N LEU A 142 6.43 4.76 8.16
CA LEU A 142 5.06 5.12 8.47
C LEU A 142 4.61 6.28 7.58
N ASP A 143 5.41 7.32 7.35
CA ASP A 143 5.01 8.38 6.42
C ASP A 143 4.67 7.85 5.02
N GLU A 144 5.48 6.92 4.52
CA GLU A 144 5.23 6.27 3.24
C GLU A 144 3.93 5.46 3.26
N ILE A 145 3.71 4.63 4.30
CA ILE A 145 2.45 3.88 4.50
C ILE A 145 1.25 4.83 4.56
N TYR A 146 1.36 5.96 5.26
CA TYR A 146 0.28 6.93 5.40
C TYR A 146 -0.13 7.50 4.04
N TYR A 147 0.83 7.76 3.16
CA TYR A 147 0.55 8.26 1.80
C TYR A 147 -0.47 7.40 1.07
N ASN A 148 -0.40 6.08 1.26
CA ASN A 148 -1.35 5.14 0.66
C ASN A 148 -2.59 4.90 1.53
N LEU A 149 -2.48 4.89 2.87
CA LEU A 149 -3.66 4.83 3.74
C LEU A 149 -4.62 6.01 3.49
N ASP A 150 -4.11 7.21 3.25
CA ASP A 150 -4.94 8.37 2.97
C ASP A 150 -5.68 8.23 1.62
N TRP A 151 -5.05 7.64 0.60
CA TRP A 151 -5.76 7.25 -0.61
C TRP A 151 -6.82 6.19 -0.32
N MET A 152 -6.49 5.14 0.43
CA MET A 152 -7.43 4.06 0.74
C MET A 152 -8.70 4.61 1.42
N LEU A 153 -8.58 5.60 2.31
CA LEU A 153 -9.74 6.25 2.96
C LEU A 153 -10.73 6.84 1.95
N THR A 154 -10.26 7.31 0.79
CA THR A 154 -11.13 7.85 -0.28
C THR A 154 -11.89 6.76 -1.06
N MET A 155 -11.43 5.50 -0.96
CA MET A 155 -12.02 4.36 -1.65
C MET A 155 -13.20 3.73 -0.89
N GLN A 156 -13.48 4.20 0.33
CA GLN A 156 -14.67 3.83 1.08
C GLN A 156 -15.85 4.72 0.67
N ASP A 157 -16.97 4.11 0.32
CA ASP A 157 -18.22 4.83 0.15
C ASP A 157 -18.71 5.30 1.54
N PRO A 158 -18.92 6.62 1.74
CA PRO A 158 -19.27 7.16 3.05
C PRO A 158 -20.66 6.75 3.52
N GLU A 159 -21.57 6.40 2.60
CA GLU A 159 -22.96 6.11 2.91
C GLU A 159 -23.12 4.69 3.45
N ASP A 160 -22.63 3.71 2.70
CA ASP A 160 -22.76 2.31 3.10
C ASP A 160 -21.52 1.77 3.83
N GLY A 161 -20.33 2.32 3.57
CA GLY A 161 -19.06 1.87 4.14
C GLY A 161 -18.31 0.85 3.31
N GLY A 162 -18.84 0.50 2.13
CA GLY A 162 -18.25 -0.51 1.26
C GLY A 162 -17.07 0.08 0.49
N VAL A 163 -16.08 -0.76 0.22
CA VAL A 163 -14.81 -0.31 -0.37
C VAL A 163 -14.73 -0.73 -1.83
N TYR A 164 -14.52 0.24 -2.72
CA TYR A 164 -14.31 -0.01 -4.15
C TYR A 164 -13.05 -0.86 -4.35
N HIS A 165 -13.09 -1.83 -5.25
CA HIS A 165 -12.01 -2.82 -5.36
C HIS A 165 -10.69 -2.22 -5.87
N LYS A 166 -10.78 -1.30 -6.84
CA LYS A 166 -9.62 -0.60 -7.45
C LYS A 166 -10.03 0.70 -8.11
N LEU A 167 -9.03 1.56 -8.33
CA LEU A 167 -9.09 2.76 -9.16
C LEU A 167 -8.25 2.50 -10.42
N THR A 168 -8.91 2.46 -11.58
CA THR A 168 -8.34 1.92 -12.81
C THR A 168 -8.76 2.69 -14.05
N THR A 169 -7.96 2.63 -15.10
CA THR A 169 -8.39 2.90 -16.49
C THR A 169 -9.14 1.68 -17.07
N PRO A 170 -9.93 1.84 -18.16
CA PRO A 170 -10.61 0.72 -18.83
C PRO A 170 -9.64 -0.34 -19.38
N ASN A 171 -8.50 0.11 -19.93
CA ASN A 171 -7.41 -0.73 -20.40
C ASN A 171 -6.10 -0.24 -19.78
N PHE A 172 -5.10 -1.12 -19.68
CA PHE A 172 -3.76 -0.68 -19.30
C PHE A 172 -3.26 0.39 -20.27
N GLU A 173 -2.57 1.39 -19.72
CA GLU A 173 -1.82 2.34 -20.53
C GLU A 173 -0.62 1.62 -21.16
N ASP A 174 -0.12 2.17 -22.27
CA ASP A 174 1.13 1.72 -22.88
C ASP A 174 2.34 2.10 -22.01
N PHE A 175 3.56 1.82 -22.50
CA PHE A 175 4.82 2.24 -21.88
C PHE A 175 5.07 3.76 -22.08
N ILE A 176 4.17 4.57 -21.55
CA ILE A 176 4.19 6.04 -21.59
C ILE A 176 4.33 6.60 -20.18
N LYS A 177 4.66 7.89 -20.06
CA LYS A 177 4.82 8.53 -18.74
C LYS A 177 3.43 8.78 -18.13
N PRO A 178 3.32 8.86 -16.79
CA PRO A 178 2.05 9.21 -16.12
C PRO A 178 1.46 10.56 -16.55
N THR A 179 2.28 11.48 -17.04
CA THR A 179 1.87 12.80 -17.55
C THR A 179 1.16 12.73 -18.89
N ASP A 180 1.41 11.67 -19.65
CA ASP A 180 0.91 11.48 -21.01
C ASP A 180 -0.32 10.55 -21.01
N CYS A 181 -0.72 10.05 -19.83
CA CYS A 181 -1.91 9.25 -19.63
C CYS A 181 -3.15 10.15 -19.63
N HIS A 182 -4.10 9.83 -20.51
CA HIS A 182 -5.33 10.62 -20.70
C HIS A 182 -6.60 9.78 -20.63
N GLN A 183 -6.50 8.47 -20.39
CA GLN A 183 -7.69 7.64 -20.21
C GLN A 183 -8.45 8.06 -18.96
N GLN A 184 -9.78 8.09 -19.06
CA GLN A 184 -10.64 8.33 -17.91
C GLN A 184 -10.41 7.24 -16.86
N ARG A 185 -10.26 7.65 -15.60
CA ARG A 185 -10.09 6.73 -14.48
C ARG A 185 -11.40 6.51 -13.74
N TYR A 186 -11.57 5.30 -13.23
CA TYR A 186 -12.79 4.85 -12.60
C TYR A 186 -12.50 4.13 -11.30
N VAL A 187 -13.39 4.29 -10.31
CA VAL A 187 -13.55 3.27 -9.28
C VAL A 187 -14.54 2.21 -9.75
N VAL A 188 -14.23 0.95 -9.47
CA VAL A 188 -15.06 -0.21 -9.87
C VAL A 188 -15.74 -0.87 -8.67
N TYR A 189 -16.58 -1.88 -8.93
CA TYR A 189 -17.38 -2.62 -7.96
C TYR A 189 -16.76 -2.75 -6.56
N LYS A 190 -17.60 -2.66 -5.53
CA LYS A 190 -17.21 -2.93 -4.16
C LYS A 190 -17.03 -4.42 -3.95
N SER A 191 -16.02 -4.82 -3.19
CA SER A 191 -15.74 -6.25 -2.95
C SER A 191 -15.55 -6.55 -1.48
N VAL A 192 -15.92 -7.77 -1.07
CA VAL A 192 -15.76 -8.23 0.32
C VAL A 192 -14.29 -8.28 0.72
N THR A 193 -13.40 -8.74 -0.17
CA THR A 193 -11.96 -8.77 0.10
C THR A 193 -11.41 -7.37 0.30
N ALA A 194 -11.69 -6.44 -0.62
CA ALA A 194 -11.26 -5.04 -0.45
C ALA A 194 -11.77 -4.43 0.86
N ALA A 195 -13.03 -4.68 1.23
CA ALA A 195 -13.60 -4.20 2.49
C ALA A 195 -12.90 -4.78 3.73
N LEU A 196 -12.62 -6.09 3.73
CA LEU A 196 -11.97 -6.77 4.85
C LEU A 196 -10.49 -6.40 4.98
N ASP A 197 -9.76 -6.36 3.87
CA ASP A 197 -8.33 -6.00 3.88
C ASP A 197 -8.16 -4.53 4.28
N PHE A 198 -8.99 -3.63 3.74
CA PHE A 198 -9.07 -2.24 4.18
C PHE A 198 -9.36 -2.13 5.68
N ALA A 199 -10.32 -2.91 6.19
CA ALA A 199 -10.65 -2.86 7.60
C ALA A 199 -9.49 -3.33 8.50
N ALA A 200 -8.81 -4.39 8.10
CA ALA A 200 -7.66 -4.93 8.83
C ALA A 200 -6.51 -3.91 8.85
N SER A 201 -6.13 -3.37 7.69
CA SER A 201 -5.04 -2.39 7.61
C SER A 201 -5.36 -1.10 8.36
N MET A 202 -6.60 -0.60 8.29
CA MET A 202 -7.02 0.59 9.04
C MET A 202 -7.07 0.36 10.55
N ALA A 203 -7.48 -0.83 11.01
CA ALA A 203 -7.46 -1.16 12.43
C ALA A 203 -6.03 -1.28 12.98
N GLN A 204 -5.13 -1.92 12.22
CA GLN A 204 -3.72 -2.01 12.58
C GLN A 204 -3.07 -0.62 12.60
N ALA A 205 -3.28 0.17 11.55
CA ALA A 205 -2.78 1.54 11.45
C ALA A 205 -3.27 2.42 12.60
N ALA A 206 -4.54 2.28 13.03
CA ALA A 206 -5.04 3.05 14.16
C ALA A 206 -4.22 2.85 15.44
N ARG A 207 -3.73 1.64 15.70
CA ARG A 207 -2.87 1.36 16.87
C ARG A 207 -1.45 1.86 16.65
N VAL A 208 -0.86 1.55 15.49
CA VAL A 208 0.53 1.93 15.16
C VAL A 208 0.70 3.45 15.13
N TYR A 209 -0.31 4.20 14.67
CA TYR A 209 -0.24 5.66 14.57
C TYR A 209 -0.64 6.42 15.84
N ALA A 210 -1.13 5.73 16.88
CA ALA A 210 -1.54 6.37 18.12
C ALA A 210 -0.45 7.25 18.79
N PRO A 211 0.86 6.93 18.71
CA PRO A 211 1.93 7.78 19.25
C PRO A 211 2.26 9.01 18.40
N TYR A 212 1.95 9.03 17.10
CA TYR A 212 2.43 10.04 16.15
C TYR A 212 1.42 11.16 15.90
N LYS A 213 0.90 11.74 16.99
CA LYS A 213 -0.19 12.73 16.90
C LYS A 213 0.24 14.09 16.38
N THR A 214 1.52 14.45 16.49
CA THR A 214 2.07 15.70 15.98
C THR A 214 1.86 15.79 14.47
N ASP A 215 2.24 14.73 13.74
CA ASP A 215 2.19 14.69 12.28
C ASP A 215 0.83 14.16 11.76
N TYR A 216 0.19 13.25 12.50
CA TYR A 216 -1.00 12.51 12.07
C TYR A 216 -2.20 12.67 13.01
N GLN A 217 -2.47 13.92 13.41
CA GLN A 217 -3.56 14.24 14.32
C GLN A 217 -4.92 13.72 13.82
N GLY A 218 -5.66 13.00 14.68
CA GLY A 218 -6.99 12.49 14.39
C GLY A 218 -7.05 11.31 13.42
N PHE A 219 -5.90 10.90 12.86
CA PHE A 219 -5.84 9.75 11.95
C PHE A 219 -6.21 8.44 12.65
N PRO A 220 -5.68 8.10 13.85
CA PRO A 220 -6.08 6.88 14.56
C PRO A 220 -7.59 6.73 14.73
N GLU A 221 -8.27 7.80 15.12
CA GLU A 221 -9.73 7.83 15.31
C GLU A 221 -10.48 7.68 13.98
N LYS A 222 -9.99 8.34 12.93
CA LYS A 222 -10.53 8.21 11.56
C LYS A 222 -10.39 6.77 11.05
N ALA A 223 -9.20 6.17 11.21
CA ALA A 223 -8.89 4.84 10.74
C ALA A 223 -9.73 3.77 11.45
N ILE A 224 -9.86 3.82 12.78
CA ILE A 224 -10.68 2.85 13.51
C ILE A 224 -12.17 2.98 13.19
N LYS A 225 -12.66 4.21 12.95
CA LYS A 225 -14.04 4.45 12.51
C LYS A 225 -14.29 3.84 11.12
N ALA A 226 -13.40 4.11 10.17
CA ALA A 226 -13.46 3.58 8.80
C ALA A 226 -13.44 2.05 8.79
N SER A 227 -12.53 1.45 9.59
CA SER A 227 -12.44 0.00 9.77
C SER A 227 -13.76 -0.60 10.27
N ARG A 228 -14.32 -0.06 11.37
CA ARG A 228 -15.58 -0.54 11.94
C ARG A 228 -16.75 -0.44 10.97
N GLN A 229 -16.80 0.62 10.16
CA GLN A 229 -17.84 0.78 9.15
C GLN A 229 -17.73 -0.29 8.05
N SER A 230 -16.51 -0.53 7.55
CA SER A 230 -16.25 -1.54 6.52
C SER A 230 -16.55 -2.97 7.00
N ILE A 231 -16.17 -3.31 8.25
CA ILE A 231 -16.41 -4.65 8.84
C ILE A 231 -17.88 -5.02 8.88
N ARG A 232 -18.78 -4.08 9.22
CA ARG A 232 -20.22 -4.36 9.31
C ARG A 232 -20.75 -4.88 7.98
N LEU A 233 -20.43 -4.19 6.88
CA LEU A 233 -20.83 -4.62 5.55
C LEU A 233 -20.12 -5.88 5.07
N GLY A 234 -18.78 -5.95 5.24
CA GLY A 234 -18.01 -7.12 4.83
C GLY A 234 -18.52 -8.39 5.51
N GLY A 235 -18.88 -8.31 6.80
CA GLY A 235 -19.46 -9.40 7.56
C GLY A 235 -20.87 -9.80 7.12
N GLU A 236 -21.74 -8.84 6.80
CA GLU A 236 -23.08 -9.11 6.28
C GLU A 236 -23.06 -9.73 4.89
N ALA A 237 -22.26 -9.16 3.98
CA ALA A 237 -22.07 -9.67 2.63
C ALA A 237 -21.48 -11.10 2.65
N SER A 238 -20.48 -11.32 3.50
CA SER A 238 -19.90 -12.65 3.73
C SER A 238 -20.95 -13.68 4.16
N ARG A 239 -21.78 -13.35 5.15
CA ARG A 239 -22.85 -14.24 5.63
C ARG A 239 -23.86 -14.57 4.54
N ARG A 240 -24.25 -13.60 3.71
CA ARG A 240 -25.15 -13.82 2.57
C ARG A 240 -24.55 -14.71 1.49
N ILE A 241 -23.25 -14.58 1.22
CA ILE A 241 -22.55 -15.44 0.25
C ILE A 241 -22.52 -16.89 0.76
N LEU A 242 -22.16 -17.08 2.03
CA LEU A 242 -22.11 -18.40 2.65
C LEU A 242 -23.49 -19.08 2.72
N SER A 243 -24.57 -18.32 2.92
CA SER A 243 -25.93 -18.86 3.00
C SER A 243 -26.57 -19.17 1.65
N THR A 244 -26.14 -18.52 0.56
CA THR A 244 -26.78 -18.66 -0.76
C THR A 244 -26.14 -19.70 -1.67
N GLY A 245 -24.96 -20.24 -1.33
CA GLY A 245 -24.28 -21.32 -2.07
C GLY A 245 -23.89 -21.00 -3.53
N LYS A 246 -24.16 -19.78 -4.02
CA LYS A 246 -23.85 -19.35 -5.39
C LYS A 246 -22.43 -18.78 -5.48
N THR A 247 -21.46 -19.67 -5.63
CA THR A 247 -20.09 -19.35 -6.06
C THR A 247 -20.02 -19.17 -7.59
N LYS A 248 -20.66 -18.15 -8.18
CA LYS A 248 -20.37 -17.81 -9.59
C LYS A 248 -20.34 -16.30 -9.87
N ARG A 249 -19.15 -15.89 -10.35
CA ARG A 249 -18.81 -14.69 -11.15
C ARG A 249 -18.57 -13.35 -10.45
N THR A 250 -17.72 -13.30 -9.42
CA THR A 250 -16.80 -12.15 -9.17
C THR A 250 -15.62 -12.48 -8.25
N ILE A 251 -15.35 -13.77 -8.02
CA ILE A 251 -14.40 -14.20 -6.99
C ILE A 251 -13.17 -14.74 -7.71
N GLN A 252 -12.13 -13.93 -7.78
CA GLN A 252 -10.78 -14.47 -7.78
C GLN A 252 -10.54 -14.98 -6.35
N ALA A 253 -10.16 -16.25 -6.26
CA ALA A 253 -10.02 -17.00 -5.01
C ALA A 253 -9.08 -16.28 -4.03
N GLY A 254 -9.47 -16.22 -2.75
CA GLY A 254 -8.65 -15.60 -1.69
C GLY A 254 -9.38 -15.39 -0.36
N SER A 255 -10.69 -15.65 -0.27
CA SER A 255 -11.49 -15.33 0.91
C SER A 255 -11.26 -16.23 2.14
N LYS A 256 -10.17 -17.01 2.23
CA LYS A 256 -9.81 -17.71 3.48
C LYS A 256 -8.77 -16.91 4.27
N ASP A 257 -7.80 -16.30 3.61
CA ASP A 257 -6.68 -15.62 4.29
C ASP A 257 -7.09 -14.27 4.90
N GLY A 258 -8.01 -13.54 4.24
CA GLY A 258 -8.61 -12.32 4.81
C GLY A 258 -9.40 -12.55 6.12
N TYR A 259 -9.93 -13.77 6.34
CA TYR A 259 -10.54 -14.13 7.63
C TYR A 259 -9.50 -14.48 8.70
N VAL A 260 -8.29 -14.92 8.34
CA VAL A 260 -7.24 -15.25 9.30
C VAL A 260 -6.70 -13.97 9.94
N TRP A 261 -6.46 -12.93 9.15
CA TRP A 261 -6.07 -11.59 9.66
C TRP A 261 -7.10 -11.01 10.65
N ARG A 262 -8.40 -11.29 10.44
CA ARG A 262 -9.50 -10.86 11.35
C ARG A 262 -9.33 -11.34 12.79
N ARG A 263 -8.71 -12.50 13.03
CA ARG A 263 -8.53 -13.05 14.40
C ARG A 263 -7.31 -12.50 15.13
N ILE A 264 -6.34 -11.93 14.42
CA ILE A 264 -5.08 -11.43 15.00
C ILE A 264 -5.21 -9.97 15.45
N CYS A 265 -6.06 -9.18 14.77
CA CYS A 265 -6.23 -7.74 15.02
C CYS A 265 -7.48 -7.34 15.83
N GLY A 266 -8.21 -8.32 16.37
CA GLY A 266 -9.47 -8.12 17.11
C GLY A 266 -9.30 -8.14 18.63
#